data_AF-A0A2K6D553-F1
#
_entry.id   AF-A0A2K6D553-F1
#
_cell.length_a   1.000
_cell.length_b   1.000
_cell.length_c   1.000
_cell.angle_alpha   90.00
_cell.angle_beta   90.00
_cell.angle_gamma   90.00
#
_symmetry.space_group_name_H-M   'P 1'
#
loop_
_entity.id
_entity.type
_entity.pdbx_description
1 polymer ?
#
loop_
_entity_poly.entity_id
_entity_poly.type
_entity_poly.pdbx_seq_one_letter_code
_entity_poly.pdbx_strand_id
1 'polypeptide(L)'
;MALSVSGVYLTHQQKVLRLYKRALRHLESWCVHRDKYRYFACLMRARFEEHKNEKDMMKATQLLKEAEEEFWFCQHPQPYIFPDSPGGTSYERYDCYKVPEWCLDDWHPSEKAMYPDYFAKREQWKKLRRESWEREVRSTYRHKLGTTEETSHVLYQSFYAQRNNSNSDILLGLREMSWYLPVGFQNAYSASSQLRHANDFLKN
;
A
#
# COMPACT_ATOMS: atom_id res chain seq x y z
N MET A 1 13.39 -3.47 -0.68
CA MET A 1 12.93 -2.11 -0.28
C MET A 1 12.20 -2.17 1.05
N ALA A 2 12.49 -1.25 1.96
CA ALA A 2 12.01 -1.22 3.34
C ALA A 2 10.76 -0.33 3.55
N LEU A 3 9.89 -0.24 2.53
CA LEU A 3 8.68 0.55 2.63
C LEU A 3 7.58 -0.28 3.30
N SER A 4 7.01 0.25 4.37
CA SER A 4 5.84 -0.32 5.04
C SER A 4 4.75 0.75 5.12
N VAL A 5 3.51 0.36 4.85
CA VAL A 5 2.38 1.31 4.76
C VAL A 5 2.01 1.89 6.12
N SER A 6 2.24 1.13 7.21
CA SER A 6 1.83 1.49 8.57
C SER A 6 2.98 1.91 9.48
N GLY A 7 4.25 1.78 9.05
CA GLY A 7 5.42 2.06 9.87
C GLY A 7 6.52 2.79 9.10
N VAL A 8 7.20 3.72 9.78
CA VAL A 8 8.28 4.52 9.19
C VAL A 8 9.50 3.66 8.81
N TYR A 9 9.73 2.57 9.54
CA TYR A 9 10.83 1.65 9.31
C TYR A 9 10.46 0.21 9.68
N LEU A 10 11.23 -0.76 9.15
CA LEU A 10 11.11 -2.16 9.53
C LEU A 10 11.88 -2.45 10.81
N THR A 11 11.24 -3.14 11.75
CA THR A 11 11.90 -3.58 12.98
C THR A 11 12.94 -4.66 12.67
N HIS A 12 13.92 -4.83 13.56
CA HIS A 12 14.96 -5.86 13.41
C HIS A 12 14.34 -7.26 13.22
N GLN A 13 13.37 -7.63 14.06
CA GLN A 13 12.63 -8.88 13.94
C GLN A 13 11.99 -9.05 12.56
N GLN A 14 11.33 -8.01 12.02
CA GLN A 14 10.73 -8.06 10.69
C GLN A 14 11.77 -8.28 9.59
N LYS A 15 12.95 -7.67 9.70
CA LYS A 15 14.05 -7.87 8.74
C LYS A 15 14.53 -9.32 8.76
N VAL A 16 14.78 -9.88 9.95
CA VAL A 16 15.16 -11.31 10.12
C VAL A 16 14.10 -12.24 9.52
N LEU A 17 12.82 -12.02 9.83
CA LEU A 17 11.73 -12.86 9.31
C LEU A 17 11.61 -12.77 7.78
N ARG A 18 11.82 -11.59 7.19
CA ARG A 18 11.85 -11.41 5.74
C ARG A 18 13.04 -12.11 5.11
N LEU A 19 14.23 -12.01 5.71
CA LEU A 19 15.43 -12.73 5.26
C LEU A 19 15.22 -14.24 5.31
N TYR A 20 14.70 -14.77 6.43
CA TYR A 20 14.39 -16.19 6.58
C TYR A 20 13.41 -16.69 5.50
N LYS A 21 12.32 -15.94 5.26
CA LYS A 21 11.36 -16.28 4.19
C LYS A 21 12.03 -16.29 2.82
N ARG A 22 12.87 -15.30 2.51
CA ARG A 22 13.60 -15.23 1.24
C ARG A 22 14.57 -16.40 1.10
N ALA A 23 15.38 -16.67 2.12
CA ALA A 23 16.33 -17.78 2.15
C ALA A 23 15.65 -19.12 1.82
N LEU A 24 14.52 -19.42 2.47
CA LEU A 24 13.77 -20.66 2.18
C LEU A 24 13.23 -20.72 0.75
N ARG A 25 12.72 -19.61 0.18
CA ARG A 25 12.22 -19.60 -1.20
C ARG A 25 13.32 -19.77 -2.25
N HIS A 26 14.49 -19.19 -2.02
CA HIS A 26 15.64 -19.42 -2.88
C HIS A 26 16.20 -20.84 -2.72
N LEU A 27 16.18 -21.39 -1.51
CA LEU A 27 16.54 -22.78 -1.25
C LEU A 27 15.57 -23.75 -1.96
N GLU A 28 14.27 -23.47 -1.96
CA GLU A 28 13.25 -24.19 -2.76
C GLU A 28 13.52 -24.09 -4.27
N SER A 29 14.10 -22.99 -4.73
CA SER A 29 14.46 -22.81 -6.15
C SER A 29 15.69 -23.63 -6.54
N TRP A 30 16.68 -23.76 -5.64
CA TRP A 30 17.85 -24.64 -5.84
C TRP A 30 17.51 -26.12 -5.67
N CYS A 31 16.75 -26.47 -4.64
CA CYS A 31 16.37 -27.84 -4.30
C CYS A 31 14.98 -28.16 -4.84
N VAL A 32 14.91 -28.52 -6.13
CA VAL A 32 13.63 -28.79 -6.82
C VAL A 32 12.83 -29.93 -6.16
N HIS A 33 13.50 -30.98 -5.69
CA HIS A 33 12.84 -32.11 -5.04
C HIS A 33 12.49 -31.83 -3.58
N ARG A 34 11.27 -32.21 -3.18
CA ARG A 34 10.67 -31.81 -1.91
C ARG A 34 11.35 -32.41 -0.68
N ASP A 35 11.84 -33.63 -0.81
CA ASP A 35 12.61 -34.38 0.19
C ASP A 35 13.93 -33.68 0.52
N LYS A 36 14.73 -33.36 -0.50
CA LYS A 36 16.00 -32.62 -0.36
C LYS A 36 15.76 -31.22 0.19
N TYR A 37 14.77 -30.51 -0.35
CA TYR A 37 14.37 -29.20 0.17
C TYR A 37 14.06 -29.25 1.67
N ARG A 38 13.26 -30.24 2.10
CA ARG A 38 12.85 -30.35 3.50
C ARG A 38 14.04 -30.56 4.44
N TYR A 39 15.00 -31.40 4.04
CA TYR A 39 16.23 -31.61 4.79
C TYR A 39 17.01 -30.30 4.98
N PHE A 40 17.32 -29.60 3.89
CA PHE A 40 18.09 -28.35 3.95
C PHE A 40 17.31 -27.19 4.62
N ALA A 41 15.98 -27.16 4.49
CA ALA A 41 15.15 -26.18 5.18
C ALA A 41 15.21 -26.36 6.72
N CYS A 42 15.24 -27.59 7.21
CA CYS A 42 15.43 -27.87 8.63
C CYS A 42 16.83 -27.45 9.11
N LEU A 43 17.88 -27.68 8.32
CA LEU A 43 19.24 -27.21 8.63
C LEU A 43 19.31 -25.68 8.68
N MET A 44 18.71 -25.00 7.70
CA MET A 44 18.62 -23.54 7.72
C MET A 44 17.87 -23.04 8.95
N ARG A 45 16.76 -23.67 9.32
CA ARG A 45 16.03 -23.30 10.54
C ARG A 45 16.91 -23.47 11.79
N ALA A 46 17.67 -24.55 11.91
CA ALA A 46 18.58 -24.76 13.03
C ALA A 46 19.64 -23.64 13.12
N ARG A 47 20.22 -23.22 11.99
CA ARG A 47 21.16 -22.07 11.92
C ARG A 47 20.53 -20.77 12.43
N PHE A 48 19.29 -20.49 12.05
CA PHE A 48 18.56 -19.30 12.53
C PHE A 48 18.19 -19.41 14.01
N GLU A 49 17.90 -20.61 14.51
CA GLU A 49 17.53 -20.84 15.92
C GLU A 49 18.74 -20.74 16.87
N GLU A 50 19.95 -21.06 16.41
CA GLU A 50 21.20 -20.94 17.18
C GLU A 50 21.41 -19.52 17.73
N HIS A 51 21.11 -18.49 16.94
CA HIS A 51 21.27 -17.08 17.32
C HIS A 51 19.96 -16.41 17.76
N LYS A 52 18.89 -17.17 18.03
CA LYS A 52 17.57 -16.63 18.39
C LYS A 52 17.56 -15.86 19.71
N ASN A 53 18.36 -16.29 20.68
CA ASN A 53 18.37 -15.76 22.05
C ASN A 53 19.50 -14.73 22.28
N GLU A 54 20.08 -14.16 21.22
CA GLU A 54 21.11 -13.14 21.32
C GLU A 54 20.51 -11.84 21.90
N LYS A 55 21.07 -11.36 23.01
CA LYS A 55 20.58 -10.15 23.70
C LYS A 55 21.25 -8.88 23.20
N ASP A 56 22.45 -8.98 22.64
CA ASP A 56 23.18 -7.85 22.09
C ASP A 56 22.66 -7.48 20.70
N MET A 57 22.04 -6.31 20.61
CA MET A 57 21.47 -5.81 19.36
C MET A 57 22.52 -5.42 18.33
N MET A 58 23.72 -4.98 18.74
CA MET A 58 24.79 -4.65 17.78
C MET A 58 25.26 -5.91 17.07
N LYS A 59 25.55 -6.95 17.85
CA LYS A 59 25.91 -8.28 17.34
C LYS A 59 24.80 -8.84 16.45
N ALA A 60 23.53 -8.73 16.86
CA ALA A 60 22.40 -9.19 16.05
C ALA A 60 22.30 -8.48 14.69
N THR A 61 22.54 -7.17 14.65
CA THR A 61 22.57 -6.42 13.38
C THR A 61 23.76 -6.78 12.49
N GLN A 62 24.92 -7.08 13.10
CA GLN A 62 26.09 -7.51 12.36
C GLN A 62 25.85 -8.89 11.73
N LEU A 63 25.32 -9.85 12.51
CA LEU A 63 24.93 -11.16 12.01
C LEU A 63 23.91 -11.07 10.88
N LEU A 64 22.93 -10.15 10.99
CA LEU A 64 21.96 -9.92 9.93
C LEU A 64 22.64 -9.42 8.65
N LYS A 65 23.59 -8.50 8.77
CA LYS A 65 24.34 -7.98 7.62
C LYS A 65 25.15 -9.08 6.93
N GLU A 66 25.90 -9.87 7.71
CA GLU A 66 26.67 -11.01 7.21
C GLU A 66 25.76 -12.06 6.54
N ALA A 67 24.60 -12.33 7.12
CA ALA A 67 23.61 -13.24 6.54
C ALA A 67 22.97 -12.69 5.26
N GLU A 68 22.78 -11.37 5.14
CA GLU A 68 22.32 -10.73 3.90
C GLU A 68 23.38 -10.80 2.79
N GLU A 69 24.66 -10.67 3.14
CA GLU A 69 25.78 -10.84 2.20
C GLU A 69 25.90 -12.30 1.73
N GLU A 70 25.83 -13.28 2.65
CA GLU A 70 25.79 -14.71 2.31
C GLU A 70 24.60 -15.02 1.38
N PHE A 71 23.41 -14.51 1.74
CA PHE A 71 22.21 -14.70 0.92
C PHE A 71 22.37 -14.09 -0.48
N TRP A 72 22.96 -12.90 -0.58
CA TRP A 72 23.18 -12.23 -1.86
C TRP A 72 24.11 -13.03 -2.78
N PHE A 73 25.17 -13.62 -2.23
CA PHE A 73 26.11 -14.44 -2.99
C PHE A 73 25.48 -15.77 -3.44
N CYS A 74 24.65 -16.39 -2.60
CA CYS A 74 24.07 -17.71 -2.84
C CYS A 74 22.66 -17.69 -3.50
N GLN A 75 22.14 -16.52 -3.87
CA GLN A 75 20.79 -16.43 -4.42
C GLN A 75 20.68 -17.11 -5.79
N HIS A 76 19.61 -17.89 -5.98
CA HIS A 76 19.32 -18.48 -7.29
C HIS A 76 19.10 -17.38 -8.36
N PRO A 77 19.72 -17.46 -9.56
CA PRO A 77 19.60 -16.43 -10.60
C PRO A 77 18.16 -16.18 -11.07
N GLN A 78 17.35 -17.23 -11.15
CA GLN A 78 15.94 -17.17 -11.53
C GLN A 78 15.08 -17.86 -10.45
N PRO A 79 14.74 -17.17 -9.35
CA PRO A 79 13.98 -17.78 -8.27
C PRO A 79 12.57 -18.17 -8.73
N TYR A 80 11.97 -19.15 -8.06
CA TYR A 80 10.57 -19.50 -8.28
C TYR A 80 9.66 -18.37 -7.76
N ILE A 81 8.90 -17.78 -8.68
CA ILE A 81 7.91 -16.73 -8.39
C ILE A 81 6.53 -17.28 -8.72
N PHE A 82 5.59 -17.16 -7.79
CA PHE A 82 4.21 -17.61 -8.02
C PHE A 82 3.57 -16.83 -9.18
N PRO A 83 2.72 -17.45 -10.01
CA PRO A 83 2.21 -16.83 -11.23
C PRO A 83 1.57 -15.45 -11.01
N ASP A 84 0.74 -15.30 -9.97
CA ASP A 84 0.01 -14.07 -9.67
C ASP A 84 0.78 -13.09 -8.77
N SER A 85 1.97 -13.47 -8.28
CA SER A 85 2.83 -12.57 -7.51
C SER A 85 3.56 -11.60 -8.44
N PRO A 86 3.99 -10.42 -7.95
CA PRO A 86 4.80 -9.51 -8.75
C PRO A 86 6.04 -10.19 -9.33
N GLY A 87 6.25 -10.07 -10.65
CA GLY A 87 7.31 -10.76 -11.39
C GLY A 87 6.97 -12.21 -11.80
N GLY A 88 5.76 -12.69 -11.50
CA GLY A 88 5.24 -13.97 -11.96
C GLY A 88 4.70 -13.91 -13.39
N THR A 89 4.42 -15.08 -13.98
CA THR A 89 4.02 -15.23 -15.39
C THR A 89 2.58 -14.77 -15.69
N SER A 90 1.72 -14.65 -14.69
CA SER A 90 0.33 -14.17 -14.81
C SER A 90 0.06 -12.90 -14.01
N TYR A 91 1.11 -12.23 -13.53
CA TYR A 91 0.99 -10.98 -12.81
C TYR A 91 0.27 -9.94 -13.67
N GLU A 92 -0.79 -9.33 -13.12
CA GLU A 92 -1.63 -8.32 -13.78
C GLU A 92 -2.28 -8.77 -15.11
N ARG A 93 -2.23 -10.06 -15.45
CA ARG A 93 -2.79 -10.61 -16.70
C ARG A 93 -4.27 -10.29 -16.89
N TYR A 94 -5.02 -10.26 -15.79
CA TYR A 94 -6.47 -10.03 -15.80
C TYR A 94 -6.85 -8.60 -15.37
N ASP A 95 -5.89 -7.70 -15.17
CA ASP A 95 -6.18 -6.35 -14.70
C ASP A 95 -6.93 -5.51 -15.73
N CYS A 96 -6.76 -5.81 -17.02
CA CYS A 96 -7.51 -5.19 -18.11
C CYS A 96 -9.03 -5.42 -18.03
N TYR A 97 -9.48 -6.48 -17.35
CA TYR A 97 -10.91 -6.78 -17.17
C TYR A 97 -11.49 -6.20 -15.88
N LYS A 98 -10.66 -5.62 -15.01
CA LYS A 98 -11.07 -5.02 -13.73
C LYS A 98 -11.54 -3.58 -13.94
N VAL A 99 -12.58 -3.39 -14.76
CA VAL A 99 -13.20 -2.08 -14.99
C VAL A 99 -13.78 -1.57 -13.67
N PRO A 100 -13.48 -0.33 -13.25
CA PRO A 100 -13.96 0.17 -11.99
C PRO A 100 -15.48 0.36 -12.01
N GLU A 101 -16.11 0.12 -10.86
CA GLU A 101 -17.57 0.04 -10.75
C GLU A 101 -18.27 1.31 -11.25
N TRP A 102 -17.68 2.50 -11.07
CA TRP A 102 -18.30 3.78 -11.41
C TRP A 102 -18.54 3.96 -12.91
N CYS A 103 -17.81 3.27 -13.79
CA CYS A 103 -18.07 3.32 -15.24
C CYS A 103 -19.45 2.78 -15.63
N LEU A 104 -20.08 1.96 -14.79
CA LEU A 104 -21.45 1.47 -15.01
C LEU A 104 -22.50 2.58 -14.85
N ASP A 105 -22.15 3.71 -14.22
CA ASP A 105 -23.06 4.86 -14.12
C ASP A 105 -23.20 5.58 -15.48
N ASP A 106 -22.21 5.45 -16.37
CA ASP A 106 -22.19 6.10 -17.68
C ASP A 106 -22.95 5.32 -18.78
N TRP A 107 -23.41 4.10 -18.49
CA TRP A 107 -24.16 3.27 -19.45
C TRP A 107 -25.45 3.93 -19.91
N HIS A 108 -25.82 3.71 -21.17
CA HIS A 108 -27.06 4.25 -21.74
C HIS A 108 -28.28 3.62 -21.06
N PRO A 109 -29.40 4.35 -20.83
CA PRO A 109 -30.57 3.79 -20.16
C PRO A 109 -31.13 2.51 -20.79
N SER A 110 -31.02 2.34 -22.12
CA SER A 110 -31.43 1.09 -22.79
C SER A 110 -30.60 -0.12 -22.38
N GLU A 111 -29.30 0.07 -22.14
CA GLU A 111 -28.38 -1.00 -21.71
C GLU A 111 -28.62 -1.34 -20.23
N LYS A 112 -28.93 -0.32 -19.41
CA LYS A 112 -29.30 -0.53 -18.00
C LYS A 112 -30.62 -1.27 -17.86
N ALA A 113 -31.58 -1.00 -18.75
CA ALA A 113 -32.88 -1.67 -18.78
C ALA A 113 -32.77 -3.18 -19.05
N MET A 114 -31.64 -3.67 -19.59
CA MET A 114 -31.35 -5.09 -19.74
C MET A 114 -31.17 -5.80 -18.39
N TYR A 115 -30.73 -5.08 -17.35
CA TYR A 115 -30.41 -5.64 -16.02
C TYR A 115 -31.13 -4.90 -14.88
N PRO A 116 -32.48 -4.89 -14.86
CA PRO A 116 -33.25 -4.05 -13.96
C PRO A 116 -32.99 -4.35 -12.47
N ASP A 117 -32.93 -5.63 -12.10
CA ASP A 117 -32.73 -6.06 -10.71
C ASP A 117 -31.33 -5.69 -10.18
N TYR A 118 -30.31 -5.75 -11.04
CA TYR A 118 -28.95 -5.40 -10.67
C TYR A 118 -28.83 -3.90 -10.39
N PHE A 119 -29.32 -3.06 -11.30
CA PHE A 119 -29.28 -1.60 -11.12
C PHE A 119 -30.17 -1.13 -9.95
N ALA A 120 -31.32 -1.78 -9.70
CA ALA A 120 -32.14 -1.51 -8.53
C ALA A 120 -31.38 -1.78 -7.21
N LYS A 121 -30.66 -2.91 -7.11
CA LYS A 121 -29.82 -3.22 -5.94
C LYS A 121 -28.66 -2.25 -5.81
N ARG A 122 -28.00 -1.90 -6.91
CA ARG A 122 -26.88 -0.95 -6.94
C ARG A 122 -27.27 0.43 -6.39
N GLU A 123 -28.46 0.93 -6.71
CA GLU A 123 -28.94 2.21 -6.18
C GLU A 123 -29.12 2.18 -4.65
N GLN A 124 -29.50 1.03 -4.08
CA GLN A 124 -29.52 0.85 -2.62
C GLN A 124 -28.09 0.96 -2.03
N TRP A 125 -27.09 0.34 -2.66
CA TRP A 125 -25.68 0.45 -2.24
C TRP A 125 -25.14 1.88 -2.35
N LYS A 126 -25.47 2.60 -3.44
CA LYS A 126 -25.09 4.00 -3.62
C LYS A 126 -25.75 4.91 -2.59
N LYS A 127 -26.99 4.64 -2.21
CA LYS A 127 -27.68 5.31 -1.11
C LYS A 127 -26.95 5.08 0.22
N LEU A 128 -26.64 3.83 0.56
CA LEU A 128 -25.90 3.48 1.77
C LEU A 128 -24.53 4.16 1.83
N ARG A 129 -23.79 4.20 0.71
CA ARG A 129 -22.48 4.88 0.64
C ARG A 129 -22.58 6.38 0.83
N ARG A 130 -23.62 7.04 0.29
CA ARG A 130 -23.87 8.48 0.54
C ARG A 130 -24.19 8.76 2.00
N GLU A 131 -25.02 7.92 2.63
CA GLU A 131 -25.40 8.07 4.03
C GLU A 131 -24.25 7.75 5.01
N SER A 132 -23.37 6.81 4.67
CA SER A 132 -22.24 6.42 5.54
C SER A 132 -21.09 7.42 5.49
N TRP A 133 -20.88 8.09 4.35
CA TRP A 133 -19.74 8.96 4.10
C TRP A 133 -19.56 10.05 5.17
N GLU A 134 -20.61 10.78 5.51
CA GLU A 134 -20.54 11.85 6.51
C GLU A 134 -20.11 11.34 7.89
N ARG A 135 -20.60 10.15 8.28
CA ARG A 135 -20.29 9.51 9.57
C ARG A 135 -18.84 9.06 9.62
N GLU A 136 -18.35 8.43 8.54
CA GLU A 136 -16.96 7.96 8.43
C GLU A 136 -15.96 9.12 8.46
N VAL A 137 -16.27 10.20 7.72
CA VAL A 137 -15.45 11.42 7.71
C VAL A 137 -15.41 12.04 9.10
N ARG A 138 -16.56 12.20 9.76
CA ARG A 138 -16.64 12.73 11.13
C ARG A 138 -15.87 11.86 12.14
N SER A 139 -16.03 10.54 12.06
CA SER A 139 -15.30 9.58 12.89
C SER A 139 -13.79 9.70 12.69
N THR A 140 -13.34 9.84 11.43
CA THR A 140 -11.94 10.02 11.07
C THR A 140 -11.35 11.30 11.67
N TYR A 141 -12.06 12.43 11.55
CA TYR A 141 -11.61 13.69 12.15
C TYR A 141 -11.58 13.63 13.68
N ARG A 142 -12.62 13.06 14.31
CA ARG A 142 -12.67 12.84 15.76
C ARG A 142 -11.47 12.03 16.24
N HIS A 143 -11.14 10.93 15.56
CA HIS A 143 -10.01 10.08 15.92
C HIS A 143 -8.65 10.76 15.67
N LYS A 144 -8.52 11.55 14.60
CA LYS A 144 -7.25 12.21 14.26
C LYS A 144 -6.93 13.42 15.14
N LEU A 145 -7.95 14.20 15.51
CA LEU A 145 -7.78 15.47 16.20
C LEU A 145 -7.98 15.36 17.71
N GLY A 146 -8.57 14.27 18.22
CA GLY A 146 -8.78 14.05 19.65
C GLY A 146 -9.67 15.11 20.32
N THR A 147 -10.44 15.87 19.55
CA THR A 147 -11.20 17.02 20.06
C THR A 147 -12.64 16.68 20.46
N THR A 148 -13.22 17.51 21.33
CA THR A 148 -14.65 17.45 21.72
C THR A 148 -15.55 17.65 20.50
N GLU A 149 -16.76 17.07 20.53
CA GLU A 149 -17.65 16.93 19.36
C GLU A 149 -17.95 18.24 18.61
N GLU A 150 -17.95 19.37 19.32
CA GLU A 150 -18.24 20.70 18.80
C GLU A 150 -17.19 21.20 17.80
N THR A 151 -15.90 21.04 18.11
CA THR A 151 -14.80 21.49 17.23
C THR A 151 -14.68 20.63 15.98
N SER A 152 -14.96 19.32 16.09
CA SER A 152 -15.00 18.41 14.94
C SER A 152 -16.13 18.76 13.97
N HIS A 153 -17.28 19.21 14.48
CA HIS A 153 -18.41 19.64 13.66
C HIS A 153 -18.10 20.94 12.89
N VAL A 154 -17.45 21.91 13.52
CA VAL A 154 -17.06 23.18 12.88
C VAL A 154 -16.04 22.95 11.75
N LEU A 155 -15.05 22.08 11.94
CA LEU A 155 -14.05 21.74 10.90
C LEU A 155 -14.63 20.93 9.74
N TYR A 156 -15.61 20.06 10.03
CA TYR A 156 -16.36 19.36 8.98
C TYR A 156 -17.16 20.35 8.13
N GLN A 157 -17.87 21.29 8.78
CA GLN A 157 -18.68 22.30 8.09
C GLN A 157 -17.82 23.26 7.25
N SER A 158 -16.64 23.67 7.73
CA SER A 158 -15.74 24.54 6.96
C SER A 158 -15.18 23.85 5.69
N PHE A 159 -14.83 22.56 5.78
CA PHE A 159 -14.37 21.79 4.62
C PHE A 159 -15.50 21.53 3.60
N TYR A 160 -16.71 21.22 4.07
CA TYR A 160 -17.87 21.03 3.18
C TYR A 160 -18.33 22.33 2.52
N ALA A 161 -18.26 23.46 3.22
CA ALA A 161 -18.58 24.78 2.67
C ALA A 161 -17.62 25.17 1.52
N GLN A 162 -16.35 24.78 1.59
CA GLN A 162 -15.37 25.02 0.53
C GLN A 162 -15.61 24.18 -0.74
N ARG A 163 -16.25 23.01 -0.63
CA ARG A 163 -16.53 22.13 -1.79
C ARG A 163 -17.68 22.63 -2.67
N ASN A 164 -18.56 23.49 -2.13
CA ASN A 164 -19.74 24.01 -2.84
C ASN A 164 -19.48 25.33 -3.59
N ASN A 165 -18.31 25.97 -3.40
CA ASN A 165 -17.88 27.11 -4.21
C ASN A 165 -16.99 26.61 -5.35
N SER A 166 -17.55 26.62 -6.57
CA SER A 166 -16.91 26.64 -7.90
C SER A 166 -15.62 25.83 -8.17
N ASN A 167 -15.64 25.11 -9.30
CA ASN A 167 -14.58 24.28 -9.91
C ASN A 167 -13.19 24.95 -10.14
N SER A 168 -12.89 26.12 -9.59
CA SER A 168 -11.58 26.78 -9.63
C SER A 168 -10.79 26.71 -8.32
N ASP A 169 -11.41 26.41 -7.18
CA ASP A 169 -10.81 26.74 -5.87
C ASP A 169 -10.21 25.53 -5.12
N ILE A 170 -10.27 24.33 -5.72
CA ILE A 170 -9.65 23.12 -5.15
C ILE A 170 -8.13 23.29 -4.98
N LEU A 171 -7.48 24.07 -5.87
CA LEU A 171 -6.03 24.33 -5.81
C LEU A 171 -5.65 25.40 -4.76
N LEU A 172 -6.57 26.30 -4.39
CA LEU A 172 -6.34 27.31 -3.36
C LEU A 172 -6.52 26.75 -1.95
N GLY A 173 -7.51 25.87 -1.74
CA GLY A 173 -7.69 25.19 -0.44
C GLY A 173 -6.51 24.29 -0.05
N LEU A 174 -5.91 23.60 -1.03
CA LEU A 174 -4.69 22.81 -0.80
C LEU A 174 -3.46 23.68 -0.51
N ARG A 175 -3.44 24.94 -0.95
CA ARG A 175 -2.37 25.91 -0.67
C ARG A 175 -2.46 26.47 0.75
N GLU A 176 -3.68 26.68 1.27
CA GLU A 176 -3.89 27.14 2.65
C GLU A 176 -3.70 26.01 3.68
N MET A 177 -4.09 24.77 3.35
CA MET A 177 -3.84 23.60 4.21
C MET A 177 -2.35 23.24 4.34
N SER A 178 -1.49 23.72 3.42
CA SER A 178 -0.03 23.57 3.52
C SER A 178 0.54 24.13 4.83
N TRP A 179 -0.06 25.19 5.38
CA TRP A 179 0.41 25.84 6.62
C TRP A 179 0.08 25.05 7.89
N TYR A 180 -0.84 24.08 7.81
CA TYR A 180 -1.26 23.23 8.93
C TYR A 180 -0.73 21.79 8.83
N LEU A 181 0.04 21.47 7.78
CA LEU A 181 0.65 20.16 7.59
C LEU A 181 2.09 20.15 8.14
N PRO A 182 2.50 19.09 8.88
CA PRO A 182 3.88 18.94 9.30
C PRO A 182 4.85 18.93 8.11
N VAL A 183 6.04 19.52 8.29
CA VAL A 183 7.09 19.79 7.28
C VAL A 183 7.38 18.63 6.29
N GLY A 184 7.18 17.38 6.72
CA GLY A 184 7.34 16.20 5.85
C GLY A 184 6.39 16.14 4.65
N PHE A 185 5.19 16.73 4.74
CA PHE A 185 4.20 16.73 3.64
C PHE A 185 4.45 17.85 2.61
N GLN A 186 5.09 18.95 3.00
CA GLN A 186 5.44 20.06 2.08
C GLN A 186 6.51 19.64 1.07
N ASN A 187 7.46 18.79 1.48
CA ASN A 187 8.53 18.30 0.60
C ASN A 187 8.03 17.34 -0.50
N ALA A 188 7.00 16.53 -0.22
CA ALA A 188 6.41 15.62 -1.19
C ALA A 188 5.61 16.37 -2.29
N TYR A 189 4.99 17.50 -1.94
CA TYR A 189 4.27 18.36 -2.89
C TYR A 189 5.22 19.10 -3.84
N SER A 190 6.35 19.58 -3.33
CA SER A 190 7.40 20.24 -4.14
C SER A 190 7.99 19.29 -5.20
N ALA A 191 8.32 18.05 -4.79
CA ALA A 191 8.86 17.04 -5.71
C ALA A 191 7.85 16.60 -6.79
N SER A 192 6.56 16.50 -6.46
CA SER A 192 5.50 16.16 -7.42
C SER A 192 5.20 17.29 -8.41
N SER A 193 5.33 18.56 -7.97
CA SER A 193 5.20 19.74 -8.84
C SER A 193 6.32 19.82 -9.88
N GLN A 194 7.57 19.57 -9.46
CA GLN A 194 8.74 19.56 -10.34
C GLN A 194 8.67 18.45 -11.40
N LEU A 195 8.13 17.26 -11.05
CA LEU A 195 7.94 16.16 -11.99
C LEU A 195 6.84 16.40 -13.03
N ARG A 196 5.81 17.19 -12.70
CA ARG A 196 4.77 17.58 -13.68
C ARG A 196 5.30 18.60 -14.68
N HIS A 197 6.04 19.61 -14.21
CA HIS A 197 6.71 20.57 -15.10
C HIS A 197 7.79 19.93 -15.99
N ALA A 198 8.50 18.89 -15.52
CA ALA A 198 9.48 18.16 -16.32
C ALA A 198 8.84 17.34 -17.47
N ASN A 199 7.64 16.80 -17.26
CA ASN A 199 6.93 16.03 -18.29
C ASN A 199 6.29 16.91 -19.38
N ASP A 200 5.96 18.16 -19.07
CA ASP A 200 5.48 19.12 -20.07
C ASP A 200 6.63 19.66 -20.94
N PHE A 201 7.87 19.64 -20.44
CA PHE A 201 9.07 20.03 -21.21
C PHE A 201 9.52 18.96 -22.23
N LEU A 202 9.12 17.70 -22.06
CA LEU A 202 9.45 16.58 -22.95
C LEU A 202 8.41 16.34 -24.05
N LYS A 203 7.39 17.20 -24.15
CA LYS A 203 6.31 17.13 -25.16
C LYS A 203 6.38 18.22 -26.24
N ASN A 204 7.49 18.96 -26.33
CA ASN A 204 7.80 19.85 -27.45
C ASN A 204 9.13 19.46 -28.09
#